data_AF-A0A8X8GJ10-F1
#
_entry.id   AF-A0A8X8GJ10-F1
#
_cell.length_a   1.000
_cell.length_b   1.000
_cell.length_c   1.000
_cell.angle_alpha   90.00
_cell.angle_beta   90.00
_cell.angle_gamma   90.00
#
_symmetry.space_group_name_H-M   'P 1'
#
loop_
_entity.id
_entity.type
_entity.pdbx_description
1 polymer ?
#
loop_
_entity_poly.entity_id
_entity_poly.type
_entity_poly.pdbx_seq_one_letter_code
_entity_poly.pdbx_strand_id
1 'polypeptide(L)'
;MIRVLKIAIFIAFIGMNKFAYADVRSELNLISQDLLIACKNEDDYRPIKNLNNFLNDSKGSDIHVYDLMFIFNSDFLLFIKDKNCALAASKFSANGISIKEKYFKDKYDIERMLDNEVYRQAGYANLIEYSWTMDNQKLQQAQENFNIYLNRNIISKNEKSRCGELCKDYVYLKEDHGFYLPLHYVGILMAYHDLFQHHYKNFKKTEQQITQLQEIFDLTNDFEIKYIKKTGLNSFPFEVASIENFKFIFKIDDRNIKNIFYAKLDAYIKYRIENNLLDDRMIENIYEILSKESRYLYTKVEYLGTHETKSKSVTSYQLGQHIYSFIVSDNKLKLIMEPINFSNQNSG
;
A
#
# COMPACT_ATOMS: atom_id res chain seq x y z
N MET A 1 -47.01 7.92 -50.91
CA MET A 1 -46.89 7.66 -49.46
C MET A 1 -45.73 6.68 -49.26
N ILE A 2 -44.92 6.84 -48.21
CA ILE A 2 -43.67 6.10 -47.90
C ILE A 2 -42.41 6.61 -48.61
N ARG A 3 -41.89 7.76 -48.15
CA ARG A 3 -40.46 8.13 -48.28
C ARG A 3 -39.93 9.01 -47.15
N VAL A 4 -40.57 8.96 -45.97
CA VAL A 4 -40.14 9.68 -44.76
C VAL A 4 -39.56 8.72 -43.69
N LEU A 5 -39.70 7.40 -43.89
CA LEU A 5 -39.32 6.37 -42.90
C LEU A 5 -37.87 5.86 -43.00
N LYS A 6 -36.92 6.69 -43.46
CA LYS A 6 -35.49 6.31 -43.50
C LYS A 6 -34.53 7.31 -42.86
N ILE A 7 -35.01 8.45 -42.35
CA ILE A 7 -34.15 9.45 -41.70
C ILE A 7 -34.24 9.36 -40.16
N ALA A 8 -35.30 8.76 -39.61
CA ALA A 8 -35.46 8.63 -38.16
C ALA A 8 -34.51 7.60 -37.49
N ILE A 9 -33.95 6.66 -38.25
CA ILE A 9 -33.10 5.58 -37.69
C ILE A 9 -31.63 6.01 -37.60
N PHE A 10 -31.21 7.08 -38.30
CA PHE A 10 -29.83 7.57 -38.25
C PHE A 10 -29.58 8.62 -37.14
N ILE A 11 -30.63 9.18 -36.54
CA ILE A 11 -30.51 10.12 -35.41
C ILE A 11 -30.47 9.39 -34.06
N ALA A 12 -30.94 8.14 -34.00
CA ALA A 12 -30.88 7.32 -32.78
C ALA A 12 -29.46 6.82 -32.44
N PHE A 13 -28.53 6.79 -33.39
CA PHE A 13 -27.14 6.34 -33.16
C PHE A 13 -26.17 7.46 -32.74
N ILE A 14 -26.59 8.73 -32.78
CA ILE A 14 -25.80 9.88 -32.29
C ILE A 14 -26.23 10.28 -30.86
N GLY A 15 -27.33 9.69 -30.36
CA GLY A 15 -27.92 10.05 -29.06
C GLY A 15 -27.38 9.28 -27.85
N MET A 16 -26.65 8.17 -28.00
CA MET A 16 -26.33 7.30 -26.85
C MET A 16 -25.12 7.72 -26.01
N ASN A 17 -24.29 8.67 -26.45
CA ASN A 17 -23.17 9.16 -25.63
C ASN A 17 -23.56 10.31 -24.68
N LYS A 18 -24.52 11.16 -25.06
CA LYS A 18 -24.88 12.35 -24.27
C LYS A 18 -25.63 12.05 -22.96
N PHE A 19 -26.34 10.92 -22.88
CA PHE A 19 -27.05 10.54 -21.65
C PHE A 19 -26.07 10.16 -20.54
N ALA A 20 -24.99 9.44 -20.86
CA ALA A 20 -23.98 9.06 -19.86
C ALA A 20 -23.32 10.27 -19.18
N TYR A 21 -23.03 11.34 -19.92
CA TYR A 21 -22.39 12.53 -19.34
C TYR A 21 -23.29 13.29 -18.35
N ALA A 22 -24.55 13.54 -18.73
CA ALA A 22 -25.51 14.22 -17.86
C ALA A 22 -25.81 13.41 -16.59
N ASP A 23 -25.91 12.08 -16.74
CA ASP A 23 -26.15 11.16 -15.64
C ASP A 23 -24.94 11.10 -14.69
N VAL A 24 -23.71 10.98 -15.21
CA VAL A 24 -22.49 11.02 -14.39
C VAL A 24 -22.35 12.35 -13.66
N ARG A 25 -22.57 13.49 -14.33
CA ARG A 25 -22.51 14.82 -13.70
C ARG A 25 -23.55 14.97 -12.60
N SER A 26 -24.77 14.48 -12.83
CA SER A 26 -25.81 14.51 -11.80
C SER A 26 -25.46 13.65 -10.60
N GLU A 27 -24.88 12.47 -10.82
CA GLU A 27 -24.48 11.57 -9.73
C GLU A 27 -23.26 12.13 -8.98
N LEU A 28 -22.27 12.68 -9.68
CA LEU A 28 -21.12 13.38 -9.09
C LEU A 28 -21.57 14.54 -8.19
N ASN A 29 -22.49 15.38 -8.70
CA ASN A 29 -23.10 16.47 -7.92
C ASN A 29 -23.78 15.96 -6.64
N LEU A 30 -24.42 14.79 -6.69
CA LEU A 30 -25.12 14.22 -5.56
C LEU A 30 -24.15 13.64 -4.52
N ILE A 31 -23.18 12.83 -4.95
CA ILE A 31 -22.23 12.20 -4.03
C ILE A 31 -21.20 13.18 -3.46
N SER A 32 -21.01 14.36 -4.07
CA SER A 32 -20.08 15.38 -3.61
C SER A 32 -20.65 16.37 -2.58
N GLN A 33 -21.95 16.35 -2.29
CA GLN A 33 -22.56 17.34 -1.38
C GLN A 33 -21.89 17.35 0.00
N ASP A 34 -21.73 16.18 0.61
CA ASP A 34 -21.06 16.02 1.92
C ASP A 34 -19.62 16.56 1.87
N LEU A 35 -18.90 16.28 0.78
CA LEU A 35 -17.54 16.74 0.56
C LEU A 35 -17.47 18.27 0.49
N LEU A 36 -18.30 18.89 -0.34
CA LEU A 36 -18.31 20.34 -0.54
C LEU A 36 -18.68 21.09 0.74
N ILE A 37 -19.55 20.53 1.58
CA ILE A 37 -19.92 21.11 2.87
C ILE A 37 -18.78 20.97 3.89
N ALA A 38 -18.24 19.75 4.05
CA ALA A 38 -17.25 19.46 5.08
C ALA A 38 -15.89 20.11 4.80
N CYS A 39 -15.52 20.22 3.51
CA CYS A 39 -14.21 20.73 3.09
C CYS A 39 -14.25 22.17 2.54
N LYS A 40 -15.30 22.94 2.84
CA LYS A 40 -15.50 24.30 2.31
C LYS A 40 -14.36 25.30 2.59
N ASN A 41 -13.51 25.03 3.58
CA ASN A 41 -12.39 25.87 4.00
C ASN A 41 -11.02 25.27 3.63
N GLU A 42 -10.99 24.15 2.91
CA GLU A 42 -9.76 23.49 2.45
C GLU A 42 -9.46 23.93 1.01
N ASP A 43 -9.01 25.19 0.87
CA ASP A 43 -8.86 25.89 -0.41
C ASP A 43 -7.88 25.19 -1.39
N ASP A 44 -6.96 24.38 -0.87
CA ASP A 44 -5.92 23.68 -1.63
C ASP A 44 -6.24 22.20 -1.94
N TYR A 45 -7.45 21.72 -1.60
CA TYR A 45 -7.82 20.33 -1.86
C TYR A 45 -8.11 20.08 -3.35
N ARG A 46 -7.07 19.70 -4.10
CA ARG A 46 -7.10 19.53 -5.57
C ARG A 46 -8.27 18.68 -6.10
N PRO A 47 -8.71 17.59 -5.45
CA PRO A 47 -9.86 16.82 -5.94
C PRO A 47 -11.16 17.64 -6.01
N ILE A 48 -11.41 18.57 -5.06
CA ILE A 48 -12.56 19.50 -5.14
C ILE A 48 -12.42 20.45 -6.33
N LYS A 49 -11.20 20.94 -6.60
CA LYS A 49 -10.95 21.80 -7.77
C LYS A 49 -11.23 21.05 -9.08
N ASN A 50 -10.76 19.81 -9.20
CA ASN A 50 -10.99 18.97 -10.39
C ASN A 50 -12.48 18.66 -10.57
N LEU A 51 -13.17 18.31 -9.47
CA LEU A 51 -14.61 18.12 -9.46
C LEU A 51 -15.34 19.40 -9.91
N ASN A 52 -15.02 20.56 -9.34
CA ASN A 52 -15.68 21.82 -9.70
C ASN A 52 -15.42 22.22 -11.15
N ASN A 53 -14.22 21.98 -11.69
CA ASN A 53 -13.92 22.20 -13.10
C ASN A 53 -14.83 21.32 -13.98
N PHE A 54 -14.96 20.04 -13.63
CA PHE A 54 -15.84 19.11 -14.34
C PHE A 54 -17.32 19.53 -14.24
N LEU A 55 -17.79 19.85 -13.03
CA LEU A 55 -19.16 20.24 -12.77
C LEU A 55 -19.54 21.58 -13.40
N ASN A 56 -18.58 22.43 -13.77
CA ASN A 56 -18.81 23.72 -14.43
C ASN A 56 -18.50 23.70 -15.92
N ASP A 57 -18.03 22.57 -16.47
CA ASP A 57 -17.76 22.50 -17.89
C ASP A 57 -19.07 22.63 -18.69
N SER A 58 -19.04 23.56 -19.63
CA SER A 58 -20.13 23.89 -20.56
C SER A 58 -20.13 22.96 -21.78
N LYS A 59 -19.03 22.24 -22.00
CA LYS A 59 -18.91 21.26 -23.08
C LYS A 59 -19.47 19.93 -22.59
N GLY A 60 -20.43 19.39 -23.32
CA GLY A 60 -20.92 18.01 -23.13
C GLY A 60 -19.94 16.97 -23.65
N SER A 61 -18.64 17.15 -23.40
CA SER A 61 -17.61 16.16 -23.72
C SER A 61 -17.79 14.95 -22.82
N ASP A 62 -17.79 13.75 -23.42
CA ASP A 62 -17.81 12.50 -22.68
C ASP A 62 -16.71 12.52 -21.61
N ILE A 63 -17.05 12.18 -20.38
CA ILE A 63 -16.08 12.04 -19.29
C ILE A 63 -15.14 10.87 -19.65
N HIS A 64 -13.84 11.10 -19.59
CA HIS A 64 -12.84 10.08 -19.84
C HIS A 64 -12.49 9.34 -18.54
N VAL A 65 -12.01 8.10 -18.66
CA VAL A 65 -11.51 7.32 -17.51
C VAL A 65 -10.47 8.11 -16.70
N TYR A 66 -9.60 8.86 -17.37
CA TYR A 66 -8.59 9.70 -16.72
C TYR A 66 -9.20 10.77 -15.82
N ASP A 67 -10.36 11.34 -16.18
CA ASP A 67 -11.00 12.38 -15.38
C ASP A 67 -11.43 11.80 -14.02
N LEU A 68 -11.88 10.54 -13.98
CA LEU A 68 -12.22 9.87 -12.72
C LEU A 68 -11.01 9.76 -11.80
N MET A 69 -9.83 9.46 -12.34
CA MET A 69 -8.62 9.36 -11.53
C MET A 69 -8.28 10.69 -10.86
N PHE A 70 -8.52 11.81 -11.53
CA PHE A 70 -8.26 13.15 -10.99
C PHE A 70 -9.34 13.64 -10.03
N ILE A 71 -10.60 13.27 -10.28
CA ILE A 71 -11.75 13.62 -9.44
C ILE A 71 -11.70 12.84 -8.13
N PHE A 72 -11.47 11.53 -8.19
CA PHE A 72 -11.45 10.64 -7.03
C PHE A 72 -10.04 10.41 -6.46
N ASN A 73 -9.08 11.26 -6.81
CA ASN A 73 -7.71 11.14 -6.30
C ASN A 73 -7.71 11.30 -4.77
N SER A 74 -6.99 10.40 -4.11
CA SER A 74 -6.90 10.27 -2.66
C SER A 74 -5.50 10.60 -2.11
N ASP A 75 -4.53 10.91 -2.98
CA ASP A 75 -3.14 11.15 -2.61
C ASP A 75 -3.00 12.35 -1.64
N PHE A 76 -3.99 13.25 -1.62
CA PHE A 76 -4.01 14.45 -0.80
C PHE A 76 -4.69 14.27 0.57
N LEU A 77 -5.37 13.15 0.80
CA LEU A 77 -6.19 12.94 2.00
C LEU A 77 -5.38 13.00 3.30
N LEU A 78 -4.13 12.52 3.27
CA LEU A 78 -3.22 12.54 4.43
C LEU A 78 -2.85 13.95 4.91
N PHE A 79 -3.03 14.97 4.08
CA PHE A 79 -2.74 16.37 4.43
C PHE A 79 -3.93 17.10 5.05
N ILE A 80 -5.13 16.52 4.95
CA ILE A 80 -6.34 17.12 5.53
C ILE A 80 -6.27 16.95 7.05
N LYS A 81 -6.25 18.08 7.76
CA LYS A 81 -6.19 18.10 9.23
C LYS A 81 -7.56 18.03 9.88
N ASP A 82 -8.59 18.56 9.21
CA ASP A 82 -9.96 18.50 9.71
C ASP A 82 -10.54 17.10 9.53
N LYS A 83 -10.94 16.48 10.65
CA LYS A 83 -11.48 15.11 10.65
C LYS A 83 -12.74 14.99 9.79
N ASN A 84 -13.64 15.96 9.82
CA ASN A 84 -14.90 15.87 9.09
C ASN A 84 -14.66 15.95 7.58
N CYS A 85 -13.78 16.86 7.16
CA CYS A 85 -13.34 16.94 5.77
C CYS A 85 -12.62 15.65 5.34
N ALA A 86 -11.69 15.12 6.14
CA ALA A 86 -10.96 13.91 5.80
C ALA A 86 -11.89 12.70 5.60
N LEU A 87 -12.90 12.55 6.47
CA LEU A 87 -13.90 11.49 6.35
C LEU A 87 -14.79 11.68 5.11
N ALA A 88 -15.28 12.90 4.85
CA ALA A 88 -16.10 13.18 3.67
C ALA A 88 -15.33 12.96 2.36
N ALA A 89 -14.07 13.39 2.31
CA ALA A 89 -13.17 13.21 1.18
C ALA A 89 -12.78 11.75 0.96
N SER A 90 -12.58 10.98 2.03
CA SER A 90 -12.35 9.53 1.94
C SER A 90 -13.57 8.82 1.35
N LYS A 91 -14.77 9.10 1.89
CA LYS A 91 -16.03 8.54 1.39
C LYS A 91 -16.27 8.89 -0.08
N PHE A 92 -16.03 10.14 -0.47
CA PHE A 92 -16.16 10.58 -1.85
C PHE A 92 -15.21 9.81 -2.79
N SER A 93 -13.94 9.69 -2.42
CA SER A 93 -12.94 8.96 -3.21
C SER A 93 -13.32 7.48 -3.38
N ALA A 94 -13.79 6.83 -2.32
CA ALA A 94 -14.25 5.44 -2.37
C ALA A 94 -15.50 5.24 -3.27
N ASN A 95 -16.41 6.22 -3.34
CA ASN A 95 -17.57 6.19 -4.23
C ASN A 95 -17.20 6.19 -5.73
N GLY A 96 -15.95 6.53 -6.07
CA GLY A 96 -15.45 6.46 -7.45
C GLY A 96 -15.60 5.06 -8.07
N ILE A 97 -15.56 4.00 -7.27
CA ILE A 97 -15.80 2.62 -7.73
C ILE A 97 -17.22 2.49 -8.32
N SER A 98 -18.24 3.05 -7.66
CA SER A 98 -19.63 2.95 -8.12
C SER A 98 -19.82 3.66 -9.45
N ILE A 99 -19.25 4.87 -9.60
CA ILE A 99 -19.27 5.61 -10.86
C ILE A 99 -18.58 4.81 -11.96
N LYS A 100 -17.39 4.28 -11.68
CA LYS A 100 -16.63 3.48 -12.63
C LYS A 100 -17.41 2.24 -13.09
N GLU A 101 -17.92 1.44 -12.17
CA GLU A 101 -18.64 0.19 -12.49
C GLU A 101 -20.00 0.44 -13.16
N LYS A 102 -20.62 1.60 -12.96
CA LYS A 102 -21.90 1.94 -13.59
C LYS A 102 -21.74 2.48 -15.02
N TYR A 103 -20.75 3.33 -15.27
CA TYR A 103 -20.69 4.12 -16.52
C TYR A 103 -19.52 3.75 -17.46
N PHE A 104 -18.47 3.14 -16.92
CA PHE A 104 -17.20 2.88 -17.62
C PHE A 104 -16.86 1.39 -17.73
N LYS A 105 -17.66 0.53 -17.10
CA LYS A 105 -17.55 -0.91 -17.20
C LYS A 105 -17.55 -1.35 -18.67
N ASP A 106 -16.56 -2.18 -19.01
CA ASP A 106 -16.36 -2.81 -20.33
C ASP A 106 -16.05 -1.85 -21.51
N LYS A 107 -15.80 -0.54 -21.26
CA LYS A 107 -15.57 0.44 -22.34
C LYS A 107 -14.11 0.64 -22.77
N TYR A 108 -13.12 0.26 -21.96
CA TYR A 108 -11.72 0.69 -22.17
C TYR A 108 -10.70 -0.45 -21.99
N ASP A 109 -10.61 -1.35 -22.96
CA ASP A 109 -9.58 -2.41 -22.97
C ASP A 109 -8.15 -1.87 -23.14
N ILE A 110 -7.98 -0.73 -23.84
CA ILE A 110 -6.66 -0.18 -24.20
C ILE A 110 -6.06 0.66 -23.05
N GLU A 111 -6.88 1.14 -22.11
CA GLU A 111 -6.47 2.02 -20.98
C GLU A 111 -6.68 1.35 -19.62
N ARG A 112 -6.68 0.01 -19.61
CA ARG A 112 -7.06 -0.82 -18.46
C ARG A 112 -6.31 -0.49 -17.16
N MET A 113 -5.04 -0.07 -17.24
CA MET A 113 -4.28 0.33 -16.04
C MET A 113 -4.87 1.57 -15.36
N LEU A 114 -5.22 2.57 -16.17
CA LEU A 114 -5.74 3.85 -15.68
C LEU A 114 -7.20 3.72 -15.26
N ASP A 115 -7.97 2.84 -15.90
CA ASP A 115 -9.34 2.50 -15.46
C ASP A 115 -9.37 1.89 -14.05
N ASN A 116 -8.38 1.06 -13.72
CA ASN A 116 -8.35 0.38 -12.44
C ASN A 116 -7.87 1.27 -11.28
N GLU A 117 -7.29 2.43 -11.55
CA GLU A 117 -6.73 3.31 -10.52
C GLU A 117 -7.77 3.76 -9.49
N VAL A 118 -9.05 3.86 -9.85
CA VAL A 118 -10.13 4.15 -8.89
C VAL A 118 -10.18 3.15 -7.73
N TYR A 119 -9.83 1.88 -7.95
CA TYR A 119 -9.74 0.89 -6.88
C TYR A 119 -8.55 1.15 -5.96
N ARG A 120 -7.40 1.57 -6.51
CA ARG A 120 -6.24 1.93 -5.71
C ARG A 120 -6.54 3.16 -4.86
N GLN A 121 -7.15 4.19 -5.46
CA GLN A 121 -7.57 5.42 -4.77
C GLN A 121 -8.62 5.13 -3.69
N ALA A 122 -9.59 4.27 -3.96
CA ALA A 122 -10.54 3.82 -2.94
C ALA A 122 -9.84 3.08 -1.79
N GLY A 123 -8.88 2.20 -2.09
CA GLY A 123 -8.09 1.52 -1.08
C GLY A 123 -7.34 2.49 -0.16
N TYR A 124 -6.66 3.49 -0.74
CA TYR A 124 -6.03 4.57 0.03
C TYR A 124 -7.03 5.35 0.87
N ALA A 125 -8.17 5.75 0.30
CA ALA A 125 -9.22 6.44 1.02
C ALA A 125 -9.77 5.63 2.20
N ASN A 126 -9.94 4.32 2.04
CA ASN A 126 -10.36 3.43 3.12
C ASN A 126 -9.31 3.34 4.24
N LEU A 127 -8.02 3.36 3.92
CA LEU A 127 -6.96 3.43 4.93
C LEU A 127 -7.02 4.74 5.74
N ILE A 128 -7.30 5.88 5.08
CA ILE A 128 -7.49 7.15 5.78
C ILE A 128 -8.77 7.15 6.60
N GLU A 129 -9.85 6.57 6.10
CA GLU A 129 -11.08 6.46 6.90
C GLU A 129 -10.86 5.59 8.15
N TYR A 130 -10.12 4.48 8.03
CA TYR A 130 -9.67 3.67 9.15
C TYR A 130 -8.82 4.49 10.12
N SER A 131 -7.94 5.39 9.63
CA SER A 131 -7.08 6.19 10.50
C SER A 131 -7.86 7.07 11.48
N TRP A 132 -9.02 7.55 11.05
CA TRP A 132 -9.86 8.46 11.81
C TRP A 132 -10.95 7.78 12.65
N THR A 133 -11.38 6.59 12.23
CA THR A 133 -12.52 5.86 12.82
C THR A 133 -12.12 4.64 13.63
N MET A 134 -10.99 4.01 13.32
CA MET A 134 -10.57 2.70 13.82
C MET A 134 -11.54 1.57 13.45
N ASP A 135 -12.37 1.79 12.42
CA ASP A 135 -13.31 0.79 11.94
C ASP A 135 -12.60 -0.26 11.08
N ASN A 136 -12.48 -1.48 11.63
CA ASN A 136 -11.85 -2.61 10.95
C ASN A 136 -12.53 -2.99 9.63
N GLN A 137 -13.81 -2.62 9.43
CA GLN A 137 -14.46 -2.80 8.14
C GLN A 137 -13.78 -1.96 7.06
N LYS A 138 -13.29 -0.75 7.39
CA LYS A 138 -12.56 0.11 6.44
C LYS A 138 -11.21 -0.48 6.08
N LEU A 139 -10.54 -1.10 7.04
CA LEU A 139 -9.28 -1.80 6.80
C LEU A 139 -9.47 -3.02 5.88
N GLN A 140 -10.55 -3.79 6.05
CA GLN A 140 -10.92 -4.89 5.16
C GLN A 140 -11.25 -4.38 3.75
N GLN A 141 -12.07 -3.32 3.64
CA GLN A 141 -12.40 -2.70 2.36
C GLN A 141 -11.17 -2.20 1.61
N ALA A 142 -10.19 -1.62 2.33
CA ALA A 142 -8.92 -1.22 1.72
C ALA A 142 -8.21 -2.40 1.08
N GLN A 143 -8.09 -3.51 1.79
CA GLN A 143 -7.47 -4.73 1.28
C GLN A 143 -8.21 -5.33 0.09
N GLU A 144 -9.54 -5.39 0.15
CA GLU A 144 -10.37 -5.85 -0.97
C GLU A 144 -10.13 -4.99 -2.22
N ASN A 145 -10.16 -3.67 -2.07
CA ASN A 145 -9.91 -2.73 -3.17
C ASN A 145 -8.50 -2.86 -3.75
N PHE A 146 -7.48 -2.98 -2.92
CA PHE A 146 -6.11 -3.24 -3.38
C PHE A 146 -5.98 -4.59 -4.10
N ASN A 147 -6.61 -5.65 -3.59
CA ASN A 147 -6.59 -6.95 -4.25
C ASN A 147 -7.31 -6.90 -5.61
N ILE A 148 -8.44 -6.20 -5.71
CA ILE A 148 -9.15 -5.98 -6.98
C ILE A 148 -8.26 -5.21 -7.96
N TYR A 149 -7.64 -4.11 -7.50
CA TYR A 149 -6.70 -3.32 -8.30
C TYR A 149 -5.57 -4.20 -8.85
N LEU A 150 -4.90 -4.97 -8.00
CA LEU A 150 -3.81 -5.84 -8.40
C LEU A 150 -4.25 -6.88 -9.41
N ASN A 151 -5.34 -7.60 -9.14
CA ASN A 151 -5.84 -8.67 -10.00
C ASN A 151 -6.26 -8.15 -11.38
N ARG A 152 -6.96 -7.00 -11.44
CA ARG A 152 -7.38 -6.40 -12.72
C ARG A 152 -6.21 -5.84 -13.54
N ASN A 153 -5.05 -5.61 -12.91
CA ASN A 153 -3.83 -5.14 -13.58
C ASN A 153 -2.89 -6.28 -14.04
N ILE A 154 -3.25 -7.55 -13.86
CA ILE A 154 -2.47 -8.69 -14.37
C ILE A 154 -2.67 -8.83 -15.88
N ILE A 155 -1.61 -8.71 -16.66
CA ILE A 155 -1.67 -8.84 -18.12
C ILE A 155 -1.29 -10.26 -18.59
N SER A 156 -1.89 -10.69 -19.69
CA SER A 156 -1.60 -11.96 -20.35
C SER A 156 -0.22 -11.97 -21.04
N LYS A 157 0.23 -13.17 -21.42
CA LYS A 157 1.43 -13.35 -22.24
C LYS A 157 1.35 -12.61 -23.58
N ASN A 158 0.17 -12.58 -24.19
CA ASN A 158 -0.07 -11.89 -25.46
C ASN A 158 0.08 -10.38 -25.29
N GLU A 159 -0.51 -9.79 -24.25
CA GLU A 159 -0.34 -8.37 -23.94
C GLU A 159 1.12 -8.03 -23.68
N LYS A 160 1.82 -8.80 -22.84
CA LYS A 160 3.25 -8.59 -22.57
C LYS A 160 4.10 -8.65 -23.85
N SER A 161 3.81 -9.59 -24.76
CA SER A 161 4.54 -9.71 -26.02
C SER A 161 4.32 -8.53 -26.97
N ARG A 162 3.15 -7.87 -26.90
CA ARG A 162 2.79 -6.74 -27.77
C ARG A 162 3.43 -5.43 -27.33
N CYS A 163 3.54 -5.17 -26.02
CA CYS A 163 4.18 -3.96 -25.51
C CYS A 163 5.72 -4.04 -25.47
N GLY A 164 6.31 -5.23 -25.63
CA GLY A 164 7.76 -5.42 -25.78
C GLY A 164 8.54 -4.76 -24.64
N GLU A 165 9.49 -3.89 -24.99
CA GLU A 165 10.32 -3.13 -24.05
C GLU A 165 9.53 -2.28 -23.04
N LEU A 166 8.33 -1.82 -23.40
CA LEU A 166 7.50 -1.01 -22.50
C LEU A 166 7.00 -1.80 -21.28
N CYS A 167 7.03 -3.14 -21.34
CA CYS A 167 6.62 -4.03 -20.25
C CYS A 167 7.79 -4.86 -19.69
N LYS A 168 9.05 -4.43 -19.90
CA LYS A 168 10.23 -5.18 -19.46
C LYS A 168 10.26 -5.44 -17.95
N ASP A 169 9.70 -4.52 -17.16
CA ASP A 169 9.71 -4.58 -15.70
C ASP A 169 8.61 -5.49 -15.12
N TYR A 170 7.78 -6.10 -15.97
CA TYR A 170 6.73 -7.00 -15.52
C TYR A 170 7.29 -8.36 -15.12
N VAL A 171 6.84 -8.88 -13.99
CA VAL A 171 7.23 -10.19 -13.44
C VAL A 171 6.07 -11.16 -13.61
N TYR A 172 6.36 -12.46 -13.64
CA TYR A 172 5.37 -13.50 -13.82
C TYR A 172 4.76 -13.95 -12.48
N LEU A 173 3.43 -14.01 -12.38
CA LEU A 173 2.69 -14.66 -11.30
C LEU A 173 2.40 -16.11 -11.68
N LYS A 174 2.86 -17.03 -10.84
CA LYS A 174 2.69 -18.47 -11.09
C LYS A 174 1.23 -18.91 -11.05
N GLU A 175 0.48 -18.42 -10.06
CA GLU A 175 -0.91 -18.83 -9.82
C GLU A 175 -1.85 -18.42 -10.95
N ASP A 176 -1.68 -17.20 -11.47
CA ASP A 176 -2.59 -16.60 -12.44
C ASP A 176 -2.12 -16.79 -13.90
N HIS A 177 -0.98 -17.45 -14.12
CA HIS A 177 -0.29 -17.53 -15.41
C HIS A 177 -0.15 -16.17 -16.13
N GLY A 178 -0.02 -15.10 -15.35
CA GLY A 178 -0.07 -13.72 -15.82
C GLY A 178 1.18 -12.94 -15.46
N PHE A 179 1.30 -11.73 -16.01
CA PHE A 179 2.39 -10.82 -15.75
C PHE A 179 1.87 -9.58 -15.01
N TYR A 180 2.63 -9.08 -14.05
CA TYR A 180 2.26 -7.92 -13.24
C TYR A 180 3.43 -6.96 -13.14
N LEU A 181 3.14 -5.69 -12.87
CA LEU A 181 4.15 -4.68 -12.59
C LEU A 181 4.44 -4.63 -11.07
N PRO A 182 5.66 -4.93 -10.60
CA PRO A 182 6.01 -4.85 -9.17
C PRO A 182 5.73 -3.51 -8.51
N LEU A 183 5.82 -2.40 -9.26
CA LEU A 183 5.53 -1.05 -8.75
C LEU A 183 4.09 -0.90 -8.21
N HIS A 184 3.14 -1.71 -8.66
CA HIS A 184 1.77 -1.67 -8.12
C HIS A 184 1.72 -2.08 -6.65
N TYR A 185 2.47 -3.11 -6.28
CA TYR A 185 2.55 -3.57 -4.90
C TYR A 185 3.37 -2.61 -4.04
N VAL A 186 4.42 -2.03 -4.62
CA VAL A 186 5.24 -0.98 -3.98
C VAL A 186 4.36 0.19 -3.57
N GLY A 187 3.54 0.70 -4.48
CA GLY A 187 2.61 1.80 -4.18
C GLY A 187 1.58 1.47 -3.08
N ILE A 188 1.15 0.21 -2.97
CA ILE A 188 0.24 -0.21 -1.89
C ILE A 188 0.97 -0.25 -0.54
N LEU A 189 2.16 -0.85 -0.50
CA LEU A 189 2.96 -0.90 0.72
C LEU A 189 3.39 0.50 1.19
N MET A 190 3.70 1.41 0.26
CA MET A 190 3.97 2.82 0.57
C MET A 190 2.77 3.50 1.23
N ALA A 191 1.53 3.20 0.84
CA ALA A 191 0.37 3.81 1.49
C ALA A 191 0.14 3.29 2.91
N TYR A 192 0.36 2.00 3.16
CA TYR A 192 0.36 1.50 4.53
C TYR A 192 1.52 2.09 5.35
N HIS A 193 2.66 2.31 4.71
CA HIS A 193 3.80 2.97 5.33
C HIS A 193 3.48 4.43 5.72
N ASP A 194 2.86 5.19 4.82
CA ASP A 194 2.43 6.57 5.07
C ASP A 194 1.35 6.64 6.15
N LEU A 195 0.40 5.70 6.15
CA LEU A 195 -0.57 5.52 7.22
C LEU A 195 0.14 5.27 8.56
N PHE A 196 1.08 4.32 8.60
CA PHE A 196 1.86 4.03 9.79
C PHE A 196 2.60 5.28 10.29
N GLN A 197 3.26 6.01 9.40
CA GLN A 197 3.94 7.27 9.73
C GLN A 197 2.98 8.34 10.26
N HIS A 198 1.82 8.50 9.63
CA HIS A 198 0.82 9.49 10.01
C HIS A 198 0.32 9.23 11.43
N HIS A 199 -0.09 7.99 11.72
CA HIS A 199 -0.49 7.59 13.07
C HIS A 199 0.65 7.78 14.05
N TYR A 200 1.85 7.33 13.70
CA TYR A 200 3.01 7.46 14.55
C TYR A 200 3.29 8.93 14.94
N LYS A 201 3.32 9.85 13.97
CA LYS A 201 3.62 11.27 14.21
C LYS A 201 2.53 11.99 15.02
N ASN A 202 1.27 11.59 14.87
CA ASN A 202 0.11 12.28 15.47
C ASN A 202 -0.38 11.66 16.78
N PHE A 203 0.37 10.71 17.33
CA PHE A 203 -0.06 9.87 18.42
C PHE A 203 -0.01 10.56 19.79
N LYS A 204 -1.06 10.34 20.60
CA LYS A 204 -1.09 10.71 22.03
C LYS A 204 -0.65 9.57 22.95
N LYS A 205 -0.15 8.45 22.37
CA LYS A 205 0.35 7.26 23.09
C LYS A 205 -0.73 6.56 23.95
N THR A 206 -1.98 6.58 23.51
CA THR A 206 -3.04 5.78 24.15
C THR A 206 -2.92 4.31 23.77
N GLU A 207 -3.46 3.41 24.60
CA GLU A 207 -3.45 1.96 24.34
C GLU A 207 -4.13 1.61 22.99
N GLN A 208 -5.30 2.19 22.73
CA GLN A 208 -6.04 2.01 21.46
C GLN A 208 -5.19 2.38 20.24
N GLN A 209 -4.50 3.50 20.34
CA GLN A 209 -3.63 3.99 19.29
C GLN A 209 -2.47 2.98 19.07
N ILE A 210 -1.83 2.47 20.14
CA ILE A 210 -0.74 1.46 20.04
C ILE A 210 -1.22 0.20 19.32
N THR A 211 -2.45 -0.24 19.59
CA THR A 211 -3.08 -1.35 18.87
C THR A 211 -3.18 -1.08 17.37
N GLN A 212 -3.57 0.12 16.94
CA GLN A 212 -3.62 0.47 15.51
C GLN A 212 -2.25 0.36 14.83
N LEU A 213 -1.17 0.84 15.47
CA LEU A 213 0.18 0.71 14.89
C LEU A 213 0.57 -0.76 14.72
N GLN A 214 0.21 -1.62 15.68
CA GLN A 214 0.46 -3.05 15.57
C GLN A 214 -0.35 -3.69 14.44
N GLU A 215 -1.64 -3.36 14.32
CA GLU A 215 -2.50 -3.85 13.25
C GLU A 215 -1.99 -3.42 11.87
N ILE A 216 -1.65 -2.14 11.68
CA ILE A 216 -1.08 -1.65 10.42
C ILE A 216 0.21 -2.40 10.09
N PHE A 217 1.09 -2.61 11.08
CA PHE A 217 2.34 -3.35 10.91
C PHE A 217 2.07 -4.80 10.47
N ASP A 218 1.22 -5.54 11.19
CA ASP A 218 0.94 -6.95 10.91
C ASP A 218 0.36 -7.12 9.49
N LEU A 219 -0.51 -6.20 9.07
CA LEU A 219 -1.06 -6.21 7.73
C LEU A 219 -0.03 -5.93 6.64
N THR A 220 0.88 -4.97 6.85
CA THR A 220 1.98 -4.72 5.89
C THR A 220 2.88 -5.95 5.74
N ASN A 221 3.15 -6.61 6.86
CA ASN A 221 3.95 -7.81 6.93
C ASN A 221 3.28 -8.97 6.17
N ASP A 222 1.98 -9.19 6.39
CA ASP A 222 1.22 -10.24 5.71
C ASP A 222 1.10 -10.00 4.21
N PHE A 223 0.92 -8.74 3.80
CA PHE A 223 0.87 -8.36 2.39
C PHE A 223 2.20 -8.64 1.67
N GLU A 224 3.33 -8.29 2.29
CA GLU A 224 4.67 -8.61 1.78
C GLU A 224 4.89 -10.13 1.65
N ILE A 225 4.53 -10.90 2.69
CA ILE A 225 4.64 -12.36 2.67
C ILE A 225 3.80 -12.96 1.54
N LYS A 226 2.55 -12.50 1.39
CA LYS A 226 1.64 -12.95 0.33
C LYS A 226 2.25 -12.66 -1.05
N TYR A 227 2.84 -11.48 -1.23
CA TYR A 227 3.52 -11.11 -2.47
C TYR A 227 4.70 -12.04 -2.80
N ILE A 228 5.62 -12.24 -1.86
CA ILE A 228 6.80 -13.08 -2.05
C ILE A 228 6.36 -14.49 -2.46
N LYS A 229 5.37 -15.05 -1.77
CA LYS A 229 4.81 -16.36 -2.10
C LYS A 229 4.18 -16.42 -3.50
N LYS A 230 3.41 -15.39 -3.88
CA LYS A 230 2.69 -15.36 -5.17
C LYS A 230 3.63 -15.22 -6.38
N THR A 231 4.74 -14.52 -6.18
CA THR A 231 5.66 -14.10 -7.25
C THR A 231 6.89 -14.98 -7.35
N GLY A 232 7.29 -15.61 -6.24
CA GLY A 232 8.56 -16.30 -6.10
C GLY A 232 9.77 -15.36 -6.06
N LEU A 233 9.56 -14.05 -5.99
CA LEU A 233 10.63 -13.09 -5.71
C LEU A 233 10.86 -13.01 -4.21
N ASN A 234 12.11 -13.11 -3.78
CA ASN A 234 12.46 -12.95 -2.36
C ASN A 234 12.31 -11.50 -1.87
N SER A 235 12.21 -10.54 -2.80
CA SER A 235 12.00 -9.12 -2.49
C SER A 235 11.42 -8.32 -3.65
N PHE A 236 11.03 -7.09 -3.37
CA PHE A 236 10.60 -6.12 -4.38
C PHE A 236 11.81 -5.51 -5.10
N PRO A 237 11.74 -5.29 -6.43
CA PRO A 237 12.74 -4.51 -7.15
C PRO A 237 12.80 -3.01 -6.74
N PHE A 238 11.85 -2.54 -5.90
CA PHE A 238 11.79 -1.17 -5.38
C PHE A 238 11.41 -1.14 -3.89
N GLU A 239 12.16 -1.86 -3.05
CA GLU A 239 12.37 -1.46 -1.64
C GLU A 239 11.09 -1.16 -0.85
N VAL A 240 10.25 -2.16 -0.59
CA VAL A 240 9.19 -1.95 0.43
C VAL A 240 9.22 -3.00 1.50
N ALA A 241 10.32 -2.87 2.22
CA ALA A 241 10.59 -3.42 3.51
C ALA A 241 9.47 -3.04 4.50
N SER A 242 8.69 -4.02 4.97
CA SER A 242 7.99 -3.91 6.26
C SER A 242 8.99 -3.63 7.42
N ILE A 243 10.28 -3.91 7.19
CA ILE A 243 11.40 -3.50 8.04
C ILE A 243 11.66 -1.99 8.08
N GLU A 244 11.16 -1.21 7.10
CA GLU A 244 11.20 0.25 7.20
C GLU A 244 10.37 0.74 8.39
N ASN A 245 9.22 0.12 8.66
CA ASN A 245 8.42 0.46 9.84
C ASN A 245 9.24 0.31 11.13
N PHE A 246 10.08 -0.73 11.26
CA PHE A 246 11.01 -0.85 12.38
C PHE A 246 12.02 0.31 12.46
N LYS A 247 12.61 0.74 11.34
CA LYS A 247 13.53 1.90 11.33
C LYS A 247 12.86 3.17 11.85
N PHE A 248 11.57 3.37 11.59
CA PHE A 248 10.82 4.51 12.16
C PHE A 248 10.48 4.31 13.63
N ILE A 249 10.02 3.12 14.01
CA ILE A 249 9.62 2.79 15.38
C ILE A 249 10.79 2.88 16.36
N PHE A 250 11.99 2.51 15.92
CA PHE A 250 13.15 2.57 16.79
C PHE A 250 13.77 3.97 16.91
N LYS A 251 13.35 4.93 16.07
CA LYS A 251 13.63 6.37 16.28
C LYS A 251 12.76 6.98 17.39
N ILE A 252 11.73 6.28 17.87
CA ILE A 252 10.80 6.80 18.88
C ILE A 252 11.49 6.87 20.24
N ASP A 253 11.37 8.00 20.94
CA ASP A 253 11.72 8.09 22.35
C ASP A 253 10.52 7.64 23.23
N ASP A 254 10.15 6.36 23.07
CA ASP A 254 9.13 5.71 23.88
C ASP A 254 9.49 4.25 24.11
N ARG A 255 9.81 3.94 25.37
CA ARG A 255 10.28 2.61 25.76
C ARG A 255 9.18 1.55 25.67
N ASN A 256 7.93 1.91 25.95
CA ASN A 256 6.83 0.95 25.93
C ASN A 256 6.53 0.50 24.50
N ILE A 257 6.48 1.45 23.57
CA ILE A 257 6.30 1.16 22.14
C ILE A 257 7.48 0.34 21.62
N LYS A 258 8.72 0.74 21.92
CA LYS A 258 9.92 -0.03 21.53
C LYS A 258 9.89 -1.47 22.04
N ASN A 259 9.47 -1.69 23.28
CA ASN A 259 9.40 -3.03 23.87
C ASN A 259 8.45 -3.97 23.13
N ILE A 260 7.31 -3.46 22.64
CA ILE A 260 6.36 -4.22 21.83
C ILE A 260 7.00 -4.58 20.48
N PHE A 261 7.64 -3.60 19.84
CA PHE A 261 8.20 -3.80 18.51
C PHE A 261 9.54 -4.55 18.49
N TYR A 262 10.28 -4.64 19.59
CA TYR A 262 11.38 -5.61 19.70
C TYR A 262 10.87 -7.05 19.61
N ALA A 263 9.76 -7.38 20.27
CA ALA A 263 9.15 -8.72 20.17
C ALA A 263 8.63 -9.00 18.75
N LYS A 264 8.02 -8.00 18.11
CA LYS A 264 7.62 -8.11 16.70
C LYS A 264 8.82 -8.24 15.76
N LEU A 265 9.94 -7.55 16.00
CA LEU A 265 11.16 -7.69 15.21
C LEU A 265 11.75 -9.11 15.33
N ASP A 266 11.74 -9.69 16.53
CA ASP A 266 12.19 -11.06 16.75
C ASP A 266 11.34 -12.05 15.93
N ALA A 267 10.02 -11.98 16.07
CA ALA A 267 9.08 -12.82 15.30
C ALA A 267 9.20 -12.60 13.79
N TYR A 268 9.40 -11.34 13.37
CA TYR A 268 9.60 -10.96 11.98
C TYR A 268 10.80 -11.66 11.36
N ILE A 269 11.99 -11.53 11.98
CA ILE A 269 13.24 -12.10 11.45
C ILE A 269 13.14 -13.63 11.44
N LYS A 270 12.68 -14.23 12.55
CA LYS A 270 12.46 -15.67 12.68
C LYS A 270 11.63 -16.22 11.53
N TYR A 271 10.46 -15.62 11.25
CA TYR A 271 9.57 -16.09 10.20
C TYR A 271 10.26 -16.10 8.82
N ARG A 272 11.04 -15.05 8.48
CA ARG A 272 11.74 -15.01 7.19
C ARG A 272 12.82 -16.07 7.08
N ILE A 273 13.57 -16.31 8.15
CA ILE A 273 14.62 -17.34 8.17
C ILE A 273 14.00 -18.73 7.98
N GLU A 274 12.99 -19.07 8.78
CA GLU A 274 12.33 -20.38 8.74
C GLU A 274 11.64 -20.69 7.40
N ASN A 275 11.21 -19.65 6.67
CA ASN A 275 10.55 -19.78 5.38
C ASN A 275 11.46 -19.46 4.18
N ASN A 276 12.77 -19.26 4.39
CA ASN A 276 13.74 -18.92 3.35
C ASN A 276 13.32 -17.70 2.49
N LEU A 277 12.83 -16.65 3.16
CA LEU A 277 12.31 -15.42 2.54
C LEU A 277 13.29 -14.25 2.62
N LEU A 278 14.54 -14.49 3.04
CA LEU A 278 15.57 -13.45 3.12
C LEU A 278 16.28 -13.29 1.78
N ASP A 279 16.53 -12.04 1.40
CA ASP A 279 17.53 -11.67 0.40
C ASP A 279 18.67 -10.86 1.04
N ASP A 280 19.74 -10.61 0.28
CA ASP A 280 20.93 -9.92 0.77
C ASP A 280 20.59 -8.54 1.37
N ARG A 281 19.63 -7.83 0.76
CA ARG A 281 19.22 -6.49 1.19
C ARG A 281 18.41 -6.51 2.49
N MET A 282 17.49 -7.46 2.66
CA MET A 282 16.79 -7.65 3.93
C MET A 282 17.78 -7.98 5.04
N ILE A 283 18.78 -8.82 4.75
CA ILE A 283 19.83 -9.15 5.72
C ILE A 283 20.60 -7.88 6.13
N GLU A 284 21.00 -7.04 5.18
CA GLU A 284 21.64 -5.74 5.47
C GLU A 284 20.76 -4.83 6.34
N ASN A 285 19.47 -4.69 6.03
CA ASN A 285 18.54 -3.88 6.82
C ASN A 285 18.36 -4.40 8.25
N ILE A 286 18.30 -5.73 8.43
CA ILE A 286 18.23 -6.34 9.77
C ILE A 286 19.53 -6.04 10.53
N TYR A 287 20.70 -6.19 9.88
CA TYR A 287 21.98 -5.84 10.47
C TYR A 287 22.03 -4.38 10.93
N GLU A 288 21.61 -3.44 10.08
CA GLU A 288 21.59 -2.02 10.39
C GLU A 288 20.72 -1.71 11.62
N ILE A 289 19.52 -2.29 11.70
CA ILE A 289 18.61 -2.09 12.84
C ILE A 289 19.24 -2.63 14.11
N LEU A 290 19.70 -3.89 14.10
CA LEU A 290 20.27 -4.51 15.30
C LEU A 290 21.55 -3.78 15.75
N SER A 291 22.45 -3.46 14.81
CA SER A 291 23.68 -2.72 15.11
C SER A 291 23.42 -1.33 15.66
N LYS A 292 22.37 -0.65 15.21
CA LYS A 292 22.03 0.69 15.71
C LYS A 292 21.39 0.60 17.09
N GLU A 293 20.40 -0.30 17.24
CA GLU A 293 19.65 -0.44 18.48
C GLU A 293 20.49 -0.96 19.63
N SER A 294 21.54 -1.75 19.36
CA SER A 294 22.46 -2.26 20.39
C SER A 294 23.33 -1.18 21.03
N ARG A 295 23.40 0.04 20.45
CA ARG A 295 24.23 1.15 20.96
C ARG A 295 23.50 2.02 21.97
N TYR A 296 22.18 1.89 22.10
CA TYR A 296 21.39 2.70 23.02
C TYR A 296 21.29 2.03 24.40
N LEU A 297 21.33 2.85 25.46
CA LEU A 297 21.10 2.38 26.81
C LEU A 297 19.67 1.81 26.93
N TYR A 298 19.51 0.72 27.69
CA TYR A 298 18.20 0.10 28.00
C TYR A 298 17.42 -0.47 26.80
N THR A 299 18.12 -0.79 25.71
CA THR A 299 17.62 -1.57 24.57
C THR A 299 17.36 -3.04 24.93
N LYS A 300 16.55 -3.74 24.12
CA LYS A 300 16.41 -5.21 24.17
C LYS A 300 17.28 -5.94 23.14
N VAL A 301 18.08 -5.19 22.36
CA VAL A 301 19.08 -5.74 21.44
C VAL A 301 20.44 -5.70 22.12
N GLU A 302 20.98 -6.86 22.45
CA GLU A 302 22.29 -6.97 23.09
C GLU A 302 23.36 -7.34 22.05
N TYR A 303 24.47 -6.60 22.03
CA TYR A 303 25.62 -6.92 21.19
C TYR A 303 26.49 -7.97 21.89
N LEU A 304 26.68 -9.13 21.25
CA LEU A 304 27.43 -10.25 21.84
C LEU A 304 28.91 -10.28 21.45
N GLY A 305 29.33 -9.41 20.52
CA GLY A 305 30.71 -9.33 20.06
C GLY A 305 30.88 -9.54 18.56
N THR A 306 32.11 -9.32 18.11
CA THR A 306 32.56 -9.63 16.76
C THR A 306 33.76 -10.55 16.86
N HIS A 307 33.72 -11.66 16.14
CA HIS A 307 34.79 -12.64 16.04
C HIS A 307 35.33 -12.67 14.62
N GLU A 308 36.61 -12.36 14.47
CA GLU A 308 37.28 -12.29 13.17
C GLU A 308 38.30 -13.43 13.00
N THR A 309 38.38 -13.93 11.78
CA THR A 309 39.44 -14.83 11.31
C THR A 309 39.99 -14.31 9.99
N LYS A 310 41.06 -14.92 9.47
CA LYS A 310 41.65 -14.52 8.17
C LYS A 310 40.66 -14.53 6.99
N SER A 311 39.58 -15.30 7.05
CA SER A 311 38.64 -15.49 5.93
C SER A 311 37.19 -15.10 6.23
N LYS A 312 36.83 -14.84 7.49
CA LYS A 312 35.46 -14.49 7.88
C LYS A 312 35.42 -13.56 9.08
N SER A 313 34.44 -12.66 9.09
CA SER A 313 34.02 -11.88 10.27
C SER A 313 32.61 -12.31 10.67
N VAL A 314 32.39 -12.49 11.98
CA VAL A 314 31.08 -12.86 12.54
C VAL A 314 30.69 -11.85 13.60
N THR A 315 29.57 -11.17 13.39
CA THR A 315 29.02 -10.19 14.35
C THR A 315 27.68 -10.71 14.85
N SER A 316 27.50 -10.76 16.18
CA SER A 316 26.32 -11.39 16.78
C SER A 316 25.54 -10.44 17.68
N TYR A 317 24.21 -10.56 17.61
CA TYR A 317 23.26 -9.81 18.44
C TYR A 317 22.25 -10.76 19.07
N GLN A 318 21.87 -10.51 20.31
CA GLN A 318 20.73 -11.16 20.94
C GLN A 318 19.50 -10.25 20.86
N LEU A 319 18.37 -10.80 20.46
CA LEU A 319 17.07 -10.14 20.48
C LEU A 319 16.01 -11.18 20.86
N GLY A 320 15.21 -10.89 21.88
CA GLY A 320 14.17 -11.81 22.33
C GLY A 320 14.74 -13.15 22.79
N GLN A 321 14.30 -14.25 22.15
CA GLN A 321 14.76 -15.61 22.47
C GLN A 321 15.83 -16.14 21.50
N HIS A 322 16.38 -15.28 20.65
CA HIS A 322 17.26 -15.70 19.57
C HIS A 322 18.57 -14.90 19.55
N ILE A 323 19.63 -15.57 19.09
CA ILE A 323 20.90 -14.99 18.70
C ILE A 323 20.93 -14.93 17.18
N TYR A 324 21.19 -13.75 16.64
CA TYR A 324 21.31 -13.45 15.22
C TYR A 324 22.78 -13.19 14.90
N SER A 325 23.40 -14.07 14.12
CA SER A 325 24.81 -13.95 13.74
C SER A 325 24.96 -13.63 12.25
N PHE A 326 25.67 -12.54 11.98
CA PHE A 326 25.98 -12.04 10.66
C PHE A 326 27.38 -12.47 10.26
N ILE A 327 27.48 -13.31 9.25
CA ILE A 327 28.74 -13.90 8.78
C ILE A 327 29.10 -13.22 7.46
N VAL A 328 30.22 -12.50 7.46
CA VAL A 328 30.82 -11.92 6.25
C VAL A 328 31.97 -12.81 5.79
N SER A 329 31.83 -13.42 4.62
CA SER A 329 32.85 -14.25 3.96
C SER A 329 32.79 -14.02 2.46
N ASP A 330 33.94 -13.81 1.80
CA ASP A 330 34.03 -13.63 0.34
C ASP A 330 33.06 -12.57 -0.23
N ASN A 331 32.95 -11.42 0.44
CA ASN A 331 32.01 -10.33 0.14
C ASN A 331 30.53 -10.72 0.16
N LYS A 332 30.17 -11.83 0.81
CA LYS A 332 28.77 -12.24 1.03
C LYS A 332 28.42 -12.14 2.50
N LEU A 333 27.32 -11.46 2.78
CA LEU A 333 26.71 -11.37 4.11
C LEU A 333 25.67 -12.47 4.25
N LYS A 334 25.77 -13.26 5.32
CA LYS A 334 24.77 -14.29 5.67
C LYS A 334 24.26 -14.05 7.06
N LEU A 335 22.97 -14.31 7.27
CA LEU A 335 22.33 -14.28 8.58
C LEU A 335 21.98 -15.71 9.01
N ILE A 336 22.40 -16.08 10.22
CA ILE A 336 21.96 -17.29 10.91
C ILE A 336 21.25 -16.92 12.21
N MET A 337 20.30 -17.75 12.62
CA MET A 337 19.55 -17.60 13.86
C MET A 337 19.70 -18.86 14.71
N GLU A 338 19.97 -18.67 16.00
CA GLU A 338 20.11 -19.73 16.99
C GLU A 338 19.20 -19.42 18.20
N PRO A 339 18.49 -20.41 18.77
CA PRO A 339 17.70 -20.18 19.99
C PRO A 339 18.61 -20.05 21.21
N ILE A 340 18.22 -19.22 22.17
CA ILE A 340 18.89 -19.15 23.48
C ILE A 340 18.51 -20.39 24.30
N ASN A 341 19.46 -21.31 24.50
CA ASN A 341 19.28 -22.44 25.39
C ASN A 341 19.51 -22.02 26.85
N PHE A 342 18.43 -21.84 27.62
CA PHE A 342 18.50 -21.59 29.07
C PHE A 342 18.88 -22.83 29.90
N SER A 343 19.24 -23.95 29.28
CA SER A 343 19.40 -25.26 29.94
C SER A 343 20.67 -25.44 30.79
N ASN A 344 21.53 -24.43 30.96
CA ASN A 344 22.81 -24.56 31.69
C ASN A 344 23.03 -23.59 32.87
N GLN A 345 22.00 -22.94 33.42
CA GLN A 345 22.18 -22.02 34.57
C GLN A 345 21.77 -22.55 35.96
N ASN A 346 21.41 -23.84 36.09
CA ASN A 346 21.13 -24.47 37.40
C ASN A 346 22.12 -25.61 37.73
N SER A 347 23.41 -25.37 37.53
CA SER A 347 24.47 -26.20 38.12
C SER A 347 25.67 -25.33 38.48
N GLY A 348 25.50 -24.54 39.55
CA GLY A 348 26.55 -23.78 40.22
C GLY A 348 26.27 -23.74 41.70
#